data_AF-A0A3L8Q8D8-F1
#
_entry.id   AF-A0A3L8Q8D8-F1
#
_cell.length_a   1.000
_cell.length_b   1.000
_cell.length_c   1.000
_cell.angle_alpha   90.00
_cell.angle_beta   90.00
_cell.angle_gamma   90.00
#
_symmetry.space_group_name_H-M   'P 1'
#
loop_
_entity.id
_entity.type
_entity.pdbx_description
1 polymer ?
#
loop_
_entity_poly.entity_id
_entity_poly.type
_entity_poly.pdbx_seq_one_letter_code
_entity_poly.pdbx_strand_id
1 'polypeptide(L)'
;LLLDIMIVAGLQKLAKRKGPYDINPGLLDYLTMDTYAFPAGHASRVAMLSKFFLNHLVLAIPLRILLVLWALCVGFSRVMIGRHHITDVLSGFVFGYLQFRLVELIWMSSNTCQMLISIW
;
A
#
# COMPACT_ATOMS: atom_id res chain seq x y z
N LEU A 1 2.96 -7.52 2.61
CA LEU A 1 2.43 -6.72 3.75
C LEU A 1 3.53 -6.23 4.68
N LEU A 2 4.40 -7.10 5.20
CA LEU A 2 5.59 -6.65 5.97
C LEU A 2 6.51 -5.71 5.17
N LEU A 3 6.80 -6.07 3.91
CA LEU A 3 7.59 -5.23 3.00
C LEU A 3 6.97 -3.84 2.79
N ASP A 4 5.64 -3.77 2.63
CA ASP A 4 4.93 -2.49 2.50
C ASP A 4 5.11 -1.63 3.76
N ILE A 5 4.87 -2.21 4.94
CA ILE A 5 5.02 -1.51 6.22
C ILE A 5 6.45 -0.99 6.38
N MET A 6 7.45 -1.81 6.08
CA MET A 6 8.87 -1.41 6.19
C MET A 6 9.20 -0.25 5.25
N ILE A 7 8.77 -0.30 3.99
CA ILE A 7 9.04 0.76 3.01
C ILE A 7 8.30 2.04 3.39
N VAL A 8 7.00 1.95 3.70
CA VAL A 8 6.17 3.10 4.06
C VAL A 8 6.70 3.76 5.33
N ALA A 9 6.98 2.99 6.39
CA ALA A 9 7.52 3.53 7.63
C ALA A 9 8.91 4.17 7.41
N GLY A 10 9.75 3.56 6.57
CA GLY A 10 11.03 4.14 6.15
C GLY A 10 10.85 5.48 5.44
N LEU A 11 9.98 5.55 4.43
CA LEU A 11 9.69 6.77 3.67
C LEU A 11 9.09 7.86 4.55
N GLN A 12 8.17 7.51 5.44
CA GLN A 12 7.58 8.42 6.42
C GLN A 12 8.64 9.03 7.35
N LYS A 13 9.56 8.20 7.85
CA LYS A 13 10.66 8.65 8.72
C LYS A 13 11.68 9.53 7.99
N LEU A 14 11.85 9.33 6.68
CA LEU A 14 12.72 10.17 5.83
C LEU A 14 12.07 11.51 5.48
N ALA A 15 10.82 11.48 5.02
CA ALA A 15 10.11 12.67 4.56
C ALA A 15 9.69 13.58 5.72
N LYS A 16 9.33 13.00 6.87
CA LYS A 16 8.81 13.69 8.07
C LYS A 16 7.75 14.76 7.76
N ARG A 17 7.00 14.58 6.68
CA ARG A 17 6.03 15.55 6.20
C ARG A 17 4.84 15.57 7.17
N LYS A 18 4.50 16.76 7.69
CA LYS A 18 3.30 16.96 8.50
C LYS A 18 2.05 16.98 7.61
N GLY A 19 0.92 16.56 8.19
CA GLY A 19 -0.37 16.61 7.53
C GLY A 19 -0.92 18.03 7.34
N PRO A 20 -1.97 18.19 6.53
CA PRO A 20 -2.62 19.48 6.28
C PRO A 20 -3.18 20.14 7.54
N TYR A 21 -3.69 19.35 8.48
CA TYR A 21 -4.23 19.82 9.76
C TYR A 21 -3.33 19.33 10.90
N ASP A 22 -2.98 20.21 11.82
CA ASP A 22 -2.31 19.86 13.08
C ASP A 22 -3.33 19.14 13.99
N ILE A 23 -3.57 17.88 13.69
CA ILE A 23 -4.36 16.97 14.51
C ILE A 23 -3.38 16.28 15.46
N ASN A 24 -3.56 16.48 16.77
CA ASN A 24 -2.78 15.75 17.77
C ASN A 24 -2.95 14.24 17.52
N PRO A 25 -1.85 13.50 17.25
CA PRO A 25 -1.94 12.07 16.99
C PRO A 25 -2.51 11.35 18.21
N GLY A 26 -3.59 10.61 18.01
CA GLY A 26 -4.18 9.78 19.05
C GLY A 26 -3.34 8.53 19.30
N LEU A 27 -3.67 7.78 20.35
CA LEU A 27 -2.99 6.51 20.69
C LEU A 27 -2.96 5.53 19.50
N LEU A 28 -4.08 5.43 18.77
CA LEU A 28 -4.20 4.52 17.63
C LEU A 28 -3.28 4.90 16.47
N ASP A 29 -2.99 6.20 16.30
CA ASP A 29 -2.12 6.68 15.22
C ASP A 29 -0.65 6.37 15.48
N TYR A 30 -0.25 6.38 16.75
CA TYR A 30 1.08 5.92 17.15
C TYR A 30 1.22 4.41 16.91
N LEU A 31 0.18 3.63 17.25
CA LEU A 31 0.18 2.19 17.05
C LEU A 31 0.23 1.81 15.55
N THR A 32 -0.44 2.59 14.69
CA THR A 32 -0.42 2.37 13.23
C THR A 32 0.78 3.01 12.53
N MET A 33 1.71 3.62 13.28
CA MET A 33 2.84 4.39 12.77
C MET A 33 2.45 5.46 11.73
N ASP A 34 1.26 6.04 11.89
CA ASP A 34 0.65 6.94 10.92
C ASP A 34 0.81 8.40 11.34
N THR A 35 2.00 8.73 11.86
CA THR A 35 2.33 10.06 12.38
C THR A 35 2.70 11.04 11.26
N TYR A 36 3.14 10.53 10.11
CA TYR A 36 3.60 11.34 8.99
C TYR A 36 2.68 11.21 7.78
N ALA A 37 2.48 12.32 7.08
CA ALA A 37 1.53 12.41 5.98
C ALA A 37 2.02 11.77 4.69
N PHE A 38 3.33 11.78 4.42
CA PHE A 38 3.88 11.26 3.17
C PHE A 38 4.71 9.98 3.37
N PRO A 39 4.50 8.93 2.55
CA PRO A 39 3.34 8.67 1.70
C PRO A 39 2.15 8.16 2.52
N ALA A 40 0.94 8.20 1.96
CA ALA A 40 -0.24 7.66 2.65
C ALA A 40 -0.18 6.12 2.74
N GLY A 41 0.18 5.61 3.92
CA GLY A 41 0.37 4.17 4.14
C GLY A 41 -0.88 3.32 3.93
N HIS A 42 -2.07 3.85 4.27
CA HIS A 42 -3.33 3.16 3.98
C HIS A 42 -3.59 3.04 2.48
N ALA A 43 -3.29 4.09 1.69
CA ALA A 43 -3.46 4.08 0.24
C ALA A 43 -2.49 3.10 -0.43
N SER A 44 -1.23 3.03 0.02
CA SER A 44 -0.24 2.03 -0.43
C SER A 44 -0.72 0.61 -0.21
N ARG A 45 -1.17 0.30 1.02
CA ARG A 45 -1.65 -1.03 1.40
C ARG A 45 -2.83 -1.49 0.55
N VAL A 46 -3.86 -0.66 0.42
CA VAL A 46 -5.05 -1.04 -0.37
C VAL A 46 -4.75 -1.16 -1.85
N ALA A 47 -3.85 -0.33 -2.41
CA ALA A 47 -3.40 -0.50 -3.80
C ALA A 47 -2.70 -1.84 -4.01
N MET A 48 -1.74 -2.18 -3.15
CA MET A 48 -1.02 -3.45 -3.24
C MET A 48 -1.97 -4.65 -3.11
N LEU A 49 -2.88 -4.62 -2.13
CA LEU A 49 -3.85 -5.69 -1.90
C LEU A 49 -4.86 -5.83 -3.04
N SER A 50 -5.46 -4.73 -3.50
CA SER A 50 -6.39 -4.76 -4.63
C SER A 50 -5.71 -5.31 -5.88
N LYS A 51 -4.46 -4.91 -6.16
CA LYS A 51 -3.74 -5.43 -7.32
C LYS A 51 -3.42 -6.93 -7.17
N PHE A 52 -3.01 -7.36 -5.99
CA PHE A 52 -2.79 -8.77 -5.69
C PHE A 52 -4.04 -9.63 -5.95
N PHE A 53 -5.19 -9.23 -5.41
CA PHE A 53 -6.44 -9.96 -5.63
C PHE A 53 -6.88 -9.96 -7.08
N LEU A 54 -6.72 -8.85 -7.80
CA LEU A 54 -7.06 -8.76 -9.22
C LEU A 54 -6.18 -9.67 -10.11
N ASN A 55 -4.94 -9.95 -9.69
CA ASN A 55 -3.97 -10.74 -10.46
C ASN A 55 -4.05 -12.23 -10.15
N HIS A 56 -4.17 -12.60 -8.86
CA HIS A 56 -4.07 -13.99 -8.42
C HIS A 56 -5.43 -14.69 -8.26
N LEU A 57 -6.52 -13.95 -8.09
CA LEU A 57 -7.85 -14.54 -7.95
C LEU A 57 -8.68 -14.28 -9.21
N VAL A 58 -9.45 -15.30 -9.60
CA VAL A 58 -10.43 -15.18 -10.68
C VAL A 58 -11.72 -14.58 -10.08
N LEU A 59 -11.80 -13.25 -10.05
CA LEU A 59 -13.00 -12.55 -9.61
C LEU A 59 -13.90 -12.20 -10.80
N ALA A 60 -15.21 -12.28 -10.56
CA ALA A 60 -16.22 -11.73 -11.46
C ALA A 60 -16.02 -10.23 -11.66
N ILE A 61 -16.35 -9.72 -12.86
CA ILE A 61 -16.24 -8.30 -13.23
C ILE A 61 -16.82 -7.34 -12.16
N PRO A 62 -18.03 -7.54 -11.60
CA PRO A 62 -18.56 -6.64 -10.58
C PRO A 62 -17.70 -6.59 -9.30
N LEU A 63 -17.12 -7.72 -8.89
CA LEU A 63 -16.24 -7.77 -7.72
C LEU A 63 -14.91 -7.04 -7.98
N ARG A 64 -14.39 -7.10 -9.21
CA ARG A 64 -13.19 -6.33 -9.60
C ARG A 64 -13.44 -4.83 -9.47
N ILE A 65 -14.59 -4.36 -9.95
CA ILE A 65 -15.00 -2.95 -9.82
C ILE A 65 -15.13 -2.58 -8.35
N LEU A 66 -15.79 -3.41 -7.55
CA LEU A 66 -15.98 -3.18 -6.12
C LEU A 66 -14.64 -3.07 -5.38
N LEU A 67 -13.64 -3.90 -5.70
CA LEU A 67 -12.30 -3.82 -5.12
C LEU A 67 -11.57 -2.52 -5.45
N VAL A 68 -11.70 -2.03 -6.69
CA VAL A 68 -11.08 -0.76 -7.10
C VAL A 68 -11.78 0.41 -6.41
N LEU A 69 -13.12 0.40 -6.38
CA LEU A 69 -13.89 1.42 -5.66
C LEU A 69 -13.55 1.42 -4.16
N TRP A 70 -13.44 0.26 -3.54
CA TRP A 70 -13.01 0.14 -2.15
C TRP A 70 -11.64 0.79 -1.91
N ALA A 71 -10.65 0.49 -2.75
CA ALA A 71 -9.32 1.10 -2.62
C ALA A 71 -9.36 2.63 -2.76
N LEU A 72 -10.15 3.15 -3.72
CA LEU A 72 -10.33 4.59 -3.91
C LEU A 72 -11.06 5.24 -2.71
N CYS A 73 -12.12 4.62 -2.20
CA CYS A 73 -12.84 5.09 -1.02
C CYS A 73 -11.94 5.16 0.21
N VAL A 74 -11.10 4.13 0.43
CA VAL A 74 -10.13 4.14 1.53
C VAL A 74 -9.12 5.27 1.34
N GLY A 75 -8.56 5.46 0.15
CA GLY A 75 -7.66 6.59 -0.12
C GLY A 75 -8.33 7.96 0.11
N PHE A 76 -9.56 8.12 -0.38
CA PHE A 76 -10.30 9.37 -0.25
C PHE A 76 -10.68 9.69 1.20
N SER A 77 -11.02 8.68 2.00
CA SER A 77 -11.31 8.86 3.44
C SER A 77 -10.14 9.54 4.18
N ARG A 78 -8.90 9.24 3.77
CA ARG A 78 -7.68 9.81 4.37
C ARG A 78 -7.51 11.30 4.06
N VAL A 79 -8.00 11.75 2.91
CA VAL A 79 -8.06 13.18 2.54
C VAL A 79 -9.16 13.88 3.31
N MET A 80 -10.35 13.25 3.41
CA MET A 80 -11.52 13.83 4.08
C MET A 80 -11.31 14.02 5.59
N ILE A 81 -10.58 13.11 6.25
CA ILE A 81 -10.19 13.25 7.67
C ILE A 81 -9.12 14.37 7.82
N GLY A 82 -8.53 14.85 6.72
CA GLY A 82 -7.57 15.94 6.73
C GLY A 82 -6.15 15.51 7.14
N ARG A 83 -5.84 14.21 7.17
CA ARG A 83 -4.50 13.75 7.60
C ARG A 83 -3.47 13.76 6.49
N HIS A 84 -3.92 13.66 5.25
CA HIS A 84 -3.07 13.55 4.07
C HIS A 84 -3.52 14.54 3.00
N HIS A 85 -2.56 15.12 2.28
CA HIS A 85 -2.87 15.83 1.06
C HIS A 85 -3.23 14.84 -0.06
N ILE A 86 -3.93 15.32 -1.09
CA ILE A 86 -4.26 14.50 -2.27
C ILE A 86 -2.97 13.90 -2.89
N THR A 87 -1.87 14.66 -2.88
CA THR A 87 -0.57 14.19 -3.39
C THR A 87 0.03 13.05 -2.56
N ASP A 88 -0.20 13.02 -1.25
CA ASP A 88 0.23 11.94 -0.36
C ASP A 88 -0.53 10.64 -0.64
N VAL A 89 -1.82 10.75 -0.96
CA VAL A 89 -2.67 9.60 -1.29
C VAL A 89 -2.32 9.06 -2.68
N LEU A 90 -2.13 9.92 -3.66
CA LEU A 90 -1.70 9.53 -5.01
C LEU A 90 -0.34 8.83 -4.98
N SER A 91 0.64 9.40 -4.27
CA SER A 91 1.95 8.76 -4.10
C SER A 91 1.83 7.43 -3.36
N GLY A 92 0.97 7.33 -2.34
CA GLY A 92 0.63 6.07 -1.69
C GLY A 92 0.19 5.00 -2.68
N PHE A 93 -0.79 5.30 -3.55
CA PHE A 93 -1.22 4.35 -4.58
C PHE A 93 -0.10 3.95 -5.56
N VAL A 94 0.76 4.89 -5.95
CA VAL A 94 1.93 4.60 -6.81
C VAL A 94 2.91 3.66 -6.12
N PHE A 95 3.26 3.94 -4.86
CA PHE A 95 4.15 3.07 -4.09
C PHE A 95 3.55 1.67 -3.90
N GLY A 96 2.26 1.57 -3.58
CA GLY A 96 1.58 0.28 -3.46
C GLY A 96 1.61 -0.54 -4.75
N TYR A 97 1.43 0.12 -5.90
CA TYR A 97 1.57 -0.52 -7.22
C TYR A 97 3.01 -1.01 -7.48
N LEU A 98 4.01 -0.15 -7.23
CA LEU A 98 5.42 -0.50 -7.43
C LEU A 98 5.84 -1.66 -6.53
N GLN A 99 5.41 -1.65 -5.27
CA GLN A 99 5.69 -2.75 -4.35
C GLN A 99 5.06 -4.06 -4.80
N PHE A 100 3.82 -4.04 -5.29
CA PHE A 100 3.23 -5.25 -5.87
C PHE A 100 4.06 -5.78 -7.04
N ARG A 101 4.51 -4.91 -7.94
CA ARG A 101 5.38 -5.31 -9.07
C ARG A 101 6.72 -5.87 -8.59
N LEU A 102 7.32 -5.29 -7.55
CA LEU A 102 8.54 -5.85 -6.94
C LEU A 102 8.29 -7.24 -6.35
N VAL A 103 7.18 -7.43 -5.65
CA VAL A 103 6.80 -8.74 -5.10
C VAL A 103 6.60 -9.74 -6.23
N GLU A 104 5.91 -9.38 -7.30
CA GLU A 104 5.68 -10.24 -8.47
C GLU A 104 7.00 -10.61 -9.19
N LEU A 105 7.96 -9.68 -9.27
CA LEU A 105 9.29 -9.95 -9.83
C LEU A 105 10.11 -10.92 -8.97
N ILE A 106 10.01 -10.80 -7.64
CA ILE A 106 10.69 -11.70 -6.70
C ILE A 106 9.97 -13.05 -6.61
N TRP A 107 8.67 -13.10 -6.93
CA TRP A 107 7.86 -14.31 -6.90
C TRP A 107 8.23 -15.25 -8.06
N MET A 108 9.27 -16.06 -7.83
CA MET A 108 9.77 -17.02 -8.81
C MET A 108 8.73 -18.10 -9.12
N SER A 109 8.69 -18.51 -10.38
CA SER A 109 7.82 -19.62 -10.80
C SER A 109 8.24 -20.92 -10.13
N SER A 110 7.28 -21.82 -9.85
CA SER A 110 7.55 -23.12 -9.23
C SER A 110 8.62 -23.91 -10.00
N ASN A 111 8.61 -23.81 -11.33
CA ASN A 111 9.60 -24.45 -12.20
C ASN A 111 11.02 -23.94 -11.94
N THR A 112 11.19 -22.63 -11.70
CA THR A 112 12.50 -22.04 -11.39
C THR A 112 12.99 -22.44 -10.00
N CYS A 113 12.07 -22.53 -9.02
CA CYS A 113 12.40 -23.07 -7.69
C CYS A 113 12.82 -24.54 -7.75
N GLN A 114 12.10 -25.38 -8.48
CA GLN A 114 12.44 -26.79 -8.65
C GLN A 114 13.79 -26.97 -9.36
N MET A 115 14.06 -26.17 -10.40
CA MET A 115 15.34 -26.18 -11.10
C MET A 115 16.50 -25.79 -10.16
N LEU A 116 16.34 -24.74 -9.35
CA LEU A 116 17.37 -24.32 -8.38
C LEU A 116 17.63 -25.39 -7.31
N ILE A 117 16.58 -26.03 -6.79
CA ILE A 117 16.72 -27.13 -5.83
C ILE A 117 17.40 -28.33 -6.48
N SER A 118 17.14 -28.62 -7.76
CA SER A 118 17.77 -29.74 -8.46
C SER A 118 19.24 -29.51 -8.83
N ILE A 119 19.71 -28.26 -8.82
CA ILE A 119 21.12 -27.88 -9.11
C ILE A 119 22.00 -28.00 -7.85
N TRP A 120 21.40 -28.04 -6.65
CA TRP A 120 22.10 -28.12 -5.37
C TRP A 120 22.06 -29.54 -4.81
#